data_AF-A0A0M9YUP6-F1
#
_entry.id   AF-A0A0M9YUP6-F1
#
_cell.length_a   1.000
_cell.length_b   1.000
_cell.length_c   1.000
_cell.angle_alpha   90.00
_cell.angle_beta   90.00
_cell.angle_gamma   90.00
#
_symmetry.space_group_name_H-M   'P 1'
#
loop_
_entity.id
_entity.type
_entity.pdbx_description
1 polymer ?
#
loop_
_entity_poly.entity_id
_entity_poly.type
_entity_poly.pdbx_seq_one_letter_code
_entity_poly.pdbx_strand_id
1 'polypeptide(L)'
;MPGAVTAVEAAQAGVDAHAESLTNHPEWQQIQTVRGALRHVWDVMKEKAGPYWEKLREDVRFQGFWKTMSIRACEAISVQAAALANRLRPGTGDLPAADALLKLSDATLTYSKVAAAERANTPVPVSPPEADAEAPPMQRLVERESPTAYATREDSVRAAEEVTRSFAAWMGTSMGQELNTSDHLRVTAFRDAWQQLPPHDSGPGPAVGPYGDVAERANALVTAAVASARFAPGDLRALQAVAQEADHHAARLSVTLPPGTQPPTTQKAALPAPRAATPTPPAGRTSGASV
;
A
#
# COMPACT_ATOMS: atom_id res chain seq x y z
N MET A 1 -12.55 22.79 -15.43
CA MET A 1 -12.41 22.43 -14.01
C MET A 1 -11.64 23.43 -13.10
N PRO A 2 -11.65 24.77 -13.30
CA PRO A 2 -11.00 25.66 -12.33
C PRO A 2 -11.68 25.70 -10.95
N GLY A 3 -13.02 25.67 -10.91
CA GLY A 3 -13.78 25.99 -9.70
C GLY A 3 -13.66 25.01 -8.52
N ALA A 4 -13.55 23.70 -8.77
CA ALA A 4 -13.45 22.71 -7.69
C ALA A 4 -12.03 22.70 -7.07
N VAL A 5 -11.00 22.90 -7.88
CA VAL A 5 -9.62 22.99 -7.40
C VAL A 5 -9.43 24.27 -6.58
N THR A 6 -9.92 25.42 -7.08
CA THR A 6 -9.85 26.68 -6.35
C THR A 6 -10.65 26.64 -5.04
N ALA A 7 -11.76 25.91 -4.99
CA ALA A 7 -12.51 25.70 -3.75
C ALA A 7 -11.73 24.90 -2.71
N VAL A 8 -11.01 23.85 -3.12
CA VAL A 8 -10.14 23.06 -2.23
C VAL A 8 -8.98 23.93 -1.71
N GLU A 9 -8.33 24.71 -2.59
CA GLU A 9 -7.24 25.61 -2.20
C GLU A 9 -7.70 26.68 -1.19
N ALA A 10 -8.86 27.30 -1.45
CA ALA A 10 -9.44 28.30 -0.55
C ALA A 10 -9.82 27.68 0.81
N ALA A 11 -10.40 26.48 0.81
CA ALA A 11 -10.74 25.78 2.04
C ALA A 11 -9.50 25.35 2.83
N GLN A 12 -8.43 24.92 2.15
CA GLN A 12 -7.14 24.62 2.77
C GLN A 12 -6.54 25.86 3.45
N ALA A 13 -6.50 27.00 2.75
CA ALA A 13 -6.03 28.26 3.34
C ALA A 13 -6.86 28.66 4.57
N GLY A 14 -8.17 28.43 4.52
CA GLY A 14 -9.07 28.66 5.65
C GLY A 14 -8.74 27.80 6.87
N VAL A 15 -8.42 26.51 6.69
CA VAL A 15 -8.04 25.64 7.82
C VAL A 15 -6.62 25.94 8.30
N ASP A 16 -5.69 26.26 7.40
CA ASP A 16 -4.30 26.59 7.74
C ASP A 16 -4.20 27.85 8.62
N ALA A 17 -5.15 28.78 8.53
CA ALA A 17 -5.27 29.93 9.44
C ALA A 17 -5.52 29.53 10.91
N HIS A 18 -5.98 28.30 11.16
CA HIS A 18 -6.22 27.72 12.49
C HIS A 18 -5.18 26.64 12.86
N ALA A 19 -4.08 26.52 12.13
CA ALA A 19 -3.11 25.42 12.32
C ALA A 19 -2.60 25.29 13.77
N GLU A 20 -2.38 26.41 14.46
CA GLU A 20 -1.91 26.42 15.85
C GLU A 20 -2.88 25.72 16.81
N SER A 21 -4.20 25.98 16.68
CA SER A 21 -5.21 25.33 17.54
C SER A 21 -5.44 23.87 17.16
N LEU A 22 -5.13 23.48 15.93
CA LEU A 22 -5.31 22.12 15.42
C LEU A 22 -4.11 21.19 15.68
N THR A 23 -2.95 21.73 16.06
CA THR A 23 -1.67 20.99 16.12
C THR A 23 -1.72 19.75 17.02
N ASN A 24 -2.49 19.78 18.11
CA ASN A 24 -2.58 18.68 19.07
C ASN A 24 -3.58 17.58 18.68
N HIS A 25 -4.21 17.68 17.51
CA HIS A 25 -5.22 16.73 17.06
C HIS A 25 -4.65 15.67 16.09
N PRO A 26 -4.86 14.36 16.34
CA PRO A 26 -4.32 13.32 15.47
C PRO A 26 -4.88 13.37 14.04
N GLU A 27 -6.14 13.78 13.86
CA GLU A 27 -6.75 13.96 12.54
C GLU A 27 -6.05 15.06 11.74
N TRP A 28 -5.63 16.14 12.40
CA TRP A 28 -4.87 17.22 11.77
C TRP A 28 -3.52 16.71 11.27
N GLN A 29 -2.82 15.92 12.09
CA GLN A 29 -1.55 15.30 11.69
C GLN A 29 -1.74 14.34 10.49
N GLN A 30 -2.84 13.60 10.45
CA GLN A 30 -3.17 12.74 9.30
C GLN A 30 -3.45 13.55 8.02
N ILE A 31 -4.19 14.66 8.12
CA ILE A 31 -4.42 15.57 6.98
C ILE A 31 -3.08 16.10 6.45
N GLN A 32 -2.19 16.56 7.34
CA GLN A 32 -0.87 17.07 6.95
C GLN A 32 0.01 15.97 6.33
N THR A 33 -0.07 14.74 6.85
CA THR A 33 0.64 13.58 6.29
C THR A 33 0.20 13.30 4.86
N VAL A 34 -1.10 13.25 4.59
CA VAL A 34 -1.63 13.01 3.23
C VAL A 34 -1.23 14.15 2.28
N ARG A 35 -1.34 15.41 2.72
CA ARG A 35 -0.92 16.58 1.93
C ARG A 35 0.58 16.55 1.61
N GLY A 36 1.40 16.27 2.62
CA GLY A 36 2.85 16.18 2.49
C GLY A 36 3.27 15.05 1.55
N ALA A 37 2.67 13.86 1.69
CA ALA A 37 2.94 12.72 0.82
C ALA A 37 2.56 13.02 -0.64
N LEU A 38 1.39 13.63 -0.89
CA LEU A 38 0.98 13.96 -2.25
C LEU A 38 1.91 14.98 -2.90
N ARG A 39 2.32 16.03 -2.16
CA ARG A 39 3.30 17.00 -2.63
C ARG A 39 4.66 16.35 -2.89
N HIS A 40 5.12 15.50 -1.98
CA HIS A 40 6.39 14.79 -2.14
C HIS A 40 6.40 13.92 -3.40
N VAL A 41 5.34 13.15 -3.66
CA VAL A 41 5.21 12.34 -4.88
C VAL A 41 5.28 13.22 -6.14
N TRP A 42 4.55 14.35 -6.14
CA TRP A 42 4.60 15.31 -7.25
C TRP A 42 6.00 15.85 -7.49
N ASP A 43 6.68 16.28 -6.43
CA ASP A 43 8.03 16.85 -6.51
C ASP A 43 9.05 15.82 -6.98
N VAL A 44 8.98 14.58 -6.47
CA VAL A 44 9.83 13.47 -6.93
C VAL A 44 9.56 13.15 -8.39
N MET A 45 8.31 13.07 -8.83
CA MET A 45 7.99 12.83 -10.24
C MET A 45 8.52 13.94 -11.14
N LYS A 46 8.37 15.20 -10.73
CA LYS A 46 8.90 16.35 -11.45
C LYS A 46 10.43 16.32 -11.53
N GLU A 47 11.10 16.07 -10.41
CA GLU A 47 12.55 15.96 -10.34
C GLU A 47 13.08 14.84 -11.25
N LYS A 48 12.48 13.64 -11.16
CA LYS A 48 12.91 12.47 -11.94
C LYS A 48 12.57 12.57 -13.42
N ALA A 49 11.47 13.21 -13.78
CA ALA A 49 11.12 13.46 -15.18
C ALA A 49 12.03 14.52 -15.81
N GLY A 50 12.52 15.49 -15.02
CA GLY A 50 13.43 16.53 -15.50
C GLY A 50 12.87 17.25 -16.74
N PRO A 51 13.63 17.33 -17.86
CA PRO A 51 13.16 17.97 -19.09
C PRO A 51 11.91 17.31 -19.72
N TYR A 52 11.64 16.03 -19.42
CA TYR A 52 10.47 15.32 -19.95
C TYR A 52 9.17 15.68 -19.21
N TRP A 53 9.25 16.42 -18.10
CA TRP A 53 8.11 16.72 -17.24
C TRP A 53 6.90 17.28 -17.99
N GLU A 54 7.10 18.26 -18.88
CA GLU A 54 5.99 18.86 -19.63
C GLU A 54 5.26 17.84 -20.51
N LYS A 55 6.03 16.96 -21.17
CA LYS A 55 5.47 15.88 -21.99
C LYS A 55 4.79 14.81 -21.14
N LEU A 56 5.31 14.52 -19.94
CA LEU A 56 4.67 13.62 -18.99
C LEU A 56 3.33 14.17 -18.49
N ARG A 57 3.23 15.48 -18.23
CA ARG A 57 1.96 16.11 -17.80
C ARG A 57 0.88 16.05 -18.89
N GLU A 58 1.27 16.05 -20.15
CA GLU A 58 0.36 15.92 -21.29
C GLU A 58 -0.07 14.46 -21.54
N ASP A 59 0.63 13.48 -20.96
CA ASP A 59 0.30 12.06 -21.11
C ASP A 59 -1.01 11.71 -20.38
N VAL A 60 -1.97 11.16 -21.13
CA VAL A 60 -3.31 10.79 -20.64
C VAL A 60 -3.26 9.74 -19.53
N ARG A 61 -2.30 8.81 -19.57
CA ARG A 61 -2.14 7.77 -18.55
C ARG A 61 -1.63 8.39 -17.26
N PHE A 62 -0.65 9.29 -17.36
CA PHE A 62 -0.16 10.04 -16.21
C PHE A 62 -1.26 10.92 -15.61
N GLN A 63 -2.03 11.64 -16.43
CA GLN A 63 -3.18 12.41 -15.97
C GLN A 63 -4.22 11.53 -15.27
N GLY A 64 -4.52 10.35 -15.82
CA GLY A 64 -5.45 9.38 -15.20
C GLY A 64 -4.94 8.85 -13.85
N PHE A 65 -3.65 8.53 -13.77
CA PHE A 65 -2.98 8.14 -12.53
C PHE A 65 -3.06 9.27 -11.49
N TRP A 66 -2.65 10.48 -11.87
CA TRP A 66 -2.61 11.64 -10.98
C TRP A 66 -4.01 12.04 -10.48
N LYS A 67 -5.00 11.98 -11.37
CA LYS A 67 -6.41 12.21 -11.03
C LYS A 67 -6.92 11.16 -10.04
N THR A 68 -6.54 9.89 -10.19
CA THR A 68 -6.90 8.83 -9.23
C THR A 68 -6.29 9.08 -7.85
N MET A 69 -5.00 9.45 -7.79
CA MET A 69 -4.33 9.79 -6.54
C MET A 69 -4.98 11.00 -5.86
N SER A 70 -5.30 12.04 -6.63
CA SER A 70 -5.93 13.27 -6.12
C SER A 70 -7.32 13.00 -5.56
N ILE A 71 -8.12 12.15 -6.21
CA ILE A 71 -9.45 11.71 -5.73
C ILE A 71 -9.30 11.02 -4.36
N ARG A 72 -8.43 10.01 -4.26
CA ARG A 72 -8.24 9.24 -3.02
C ARG A 72 -7.71 10.10 -1.88
N ALA A 73 -6.79 11.01 -2.18
CA ALA A 73 -6.27 11.95 -1.18
C ALA A 73 -7.37 12.90 -0.68
N CYS A 74 -8.21 13.42 -1.57
CA CYS A 74 -9.35 14.26 -1.20
C CYS A 74 -10.39 13.50 -0.36
N GLU A 75 -10.67 12.23 -0.68
CA GLU A 75 -11.54 11.38 0.13
C GLU A 75 -10.98 11.19 1.54
N ALA A 76 -9.70 10.84 1.65
CA ALA A 76 -9.03 10.69 2.94
C ALA A 76 -9.06 11.98 3.77
N ILE A 77 -8.73 13.12 3.16
CA ILE A 77 -8.76 14.43 3.81
C ILE A 77 -10.19 14.79 4.25
N SER A 78 -11.21 14.52 3.43
CA SER A 78 -12.60 14.84 3.78
C SER A 78 -13.07 14.10 5.04
N VAL A 79 -12.78 12.80 5.14
CA VAL A 79 -13.11 11.97 6.31
C VAL A 79 -12.44 12.52 7.58
N GLN A 80 -11.14 12.83 7.52
CA GLN A 80 -10.41 13.33 8.68
C GLN A 80 -10.85 14.73 9.08
N ALA A 81 -11.12 15.61 8.11
CA ALA A 81 -11.59 16.96 8.37
C ALA A 81 -12.97 16.97 9.02
N ALA A 82 -13.90 16.13 8.55
CA ALA A 82 -15.22 15.97 9.17
C ALA A 82 -15.14 15.38 10.59
N ALA A 83 -14.30 14.36 10.79
CA ALA A 83 -14.09 13.77 12.11
C ALA A 83 -13.56 14.79 13.12
N LEU A 84 -12.58 15.60 12.70
CA LEU A 84 -12.01 16.65 13.54
C LEU A 84 -13.02 17.76 13.84
N ALA A 85 -13.76 18.23 12.84
CA ALA A 85 -14.81 19.23 13.03
C ALA A 85 -15.87 18.77 14.05
N ASN A 86 -16.32 17.51 13.95
CA ASN A 86 -17.28 16.92 14.88
C ASN A 86 -16.72 16.76 16.30
N ARG A 87 -15.40 16.64 16.46
CA ARG A 87 -14.76 16.60 17.78
C ARG A 87 -14.60 17.98 18.40
N LEU A 88 -14.40 19.03 17.60
CA LEU A 88 -14.27 20.40 18.10
C LEU A 88 -15.61 21.01 18.54
N ARG A 89 -16.72 20.59 17.93
CA ARG A 89 -18.08 21.08 18.24
C ARG A 89 -18.57 20.88 19.69
N PRO A 90 -18.32 19.75 20.38
CA PRO A 90 -18.97 19.47 21.67
C PRO A 90 -18.28 20.04 22.91
N GLY A 91 -17.18 20.79 22.83
CA GLY A 91 -16.45 21.15 24.06
C GLY A 91 -15.46 22.31 24.03
N THR A 92 -15.19 22.93 22.88
CA THR A 92 -14.18 24.00 22.76
C THR A 92 -14.71 25.12 21.88
N GLY A 93 -14.64 26.36 22.38
CA GLY A 93 -15.20 27.56 21.73
C GLY A 93 -14.57 27.95 20.38
N ASP A 94 -13.77 27.10 19.74
CA ASP A 94 -13.16 27.35 18.43
C ASP A 94 -14.07 26.87 17.28
N LEU A 95 -15.31 27.39 17.30
CA LEU A 95 -16.30 27.22 16.25
C LEU A 95 -15.76 27.62 14.86
N PRO A 96 -14.94 28.67 14.70
CA PRO A 96 -14.34 29.03 13.42
C PRO A 96 -13.46 27.94 12.81
N ALA A 97 -12.63 27.26 13.62
CA ALA A 97 -11.79 26.16 13.16
C ALA A 97 -12.63 24.94 12.73
N ALA A 98 -13.68 24.62 13.50
CA ALA A 98 -14.61 23.54 13.15
C ALA A 98 -15.33 23.82 11.81
N ASP A 99 -15.77 25.07 11.58
CA ASP A 99 -16.42 25.47 10.34
C ASP A 99 -15.45 25.46 9.14
N ALA A 100 -14.19 25.87 9.35
CA ALA A 100 -13.15 25.77 8.32
C ALA A 100 -12.91 24.31 7.91
N LEU A 101 -12.85 23.39 8.87
CA LEU A 101 -12.68 21.96 8.62
C LEU A 101 -13.87 21.34 7.89
N LEU A 102 -15.10 21.75 8.20
CA LEU A 102 -16.29 21.33 7.44
C LEU A 102 -16.22 21.82 5.99
N LYS A 103 -15.84 23.08 5.77
CA LYS A 103 -15.63 23.61 4.40
C LYS A 103 -14.55 22.83 3.64
N LEU A 104 -13.46 22.44 4.30
CA LEU A 104 -12.42 21.60 3.71
C LEU A 104 -12.97 20.21 3.35
N SER A 105 -13.73 19.59 4.25
CA SER A 105 -14.40 18.32 4.00
C SER A 105 -15.32 18.39 2.77
N ASP A 106 -16.19 19.40 2.72
CA ASP A 106 -17.15 19.55 1.63
C ASP A 106 -16.46 19.84 0.28
N ALA A 107 -15.44 20.70 0.27
CA ALA A 107 -14.69 21.03 -0.94
C ALA A 107 -13.95 19.81 -1.49
N THR A 108 -13.28 19.04 -0.62
CA THR A 108 -12.53 17.84 -1.03
C THR A 108 -13.45 16.70 -1.47
N LEU A 109 -14.59 16.50 -0.79
CA LEU A 109 -15.62 15.54 -1.21
C LEU A 109 -16.29 15.94 -2.54
N THR A 110 -16.52 17.23 -2.75
CA THR A 110 -17.06 17.74 -4.02
C THR A 110 -16.08 17.50 -5.16
N TYR A 111 -14.81 17.82 -4.95
CA TYR A 111 -13.75 17.54 -5.92
C TYR A 111 -13.70 16.04 -6.28
N SER A 112 -13.69 15.15 -5.27
CA SER A 112 -13.59 13.71 -5.52
C SER A 112 -14.77 13.19 -6.35
N LYS A 113 -16.00 13.60 -6.01
CA LYS A 113 -17.22 13.22 -6.73
C LYS A 113 -17.22 13.72 -8.18
N VAL A 114 -16.90 14.99 -8.41
CA VAL A 114 -16.89 15.57 -9.77
C VAL A 114 -15.80 14.92 -10.61
N ALA A 115 -14.60 14.78 -10.06
CA ALA A 115 -13.47 14.14 -10.75
C ALA A 115 -13.77 12.66 -11.09
N ALA A 116 -14.43 11.92 -10.19
CA ALA A 116 -14.87 10.55 -10.44
C ALA A 116 -15.95 10.46 -11.52
N ALA A 117 -16.93 11.36 -11.52
CA ALA A 117 -18.00 11.40 -12.53
C ALA A 117 -17.45 11.68 -13.95
N GLU A 118 -16.48 12.57 -14.09
CA GLU A 118 -15.80 12.82 -15.37
C GLU A 118 -15.06 11.59 -15.90
N ARG A 119 -14.49 10.77 -15.02
CA ARG A 119 -13.82 9.52 -15.41
C ARG A 119 -14.81 8.53 -16.03
N ALA A 120 -16.02 8.45 -15.48
CA ALA A 120 -17.08 7.59 -16.01
C ALA A 120 -17.60 8.06 -17.39
N ASN A 121 -17.50 9.35 -17.69
CA ASN A 121 -18.04 9.97 -18.91
C ASN A 121 -17.01 10.16 -20.04
N THR A 122 -15.75 9.76 -19.85
CA THR A 122 -14.74 9.87 -20.93
C THR A 122 -14.95 8.72 -21.92
N PRO A 123 -15.28 8.97 -23.21
CA PRO A 123 -15.44 7.91 -24.19
C PRO A 123 -14.13 7.14 -24.34
N VAL A 124 -14.20 5.81 -24.26
CA VAL A 124 -13.08 4.96 -24.69
C VAL A 124 -12.79 5.30 -26.15
N PRO A 125 -11.55 5.67 -26.53
CA PRO A 125 -11.22 5.88 -27.92
C PRO A 125 -11.54 4.61 -28.69
N VAL A 126 -12.42 4.71 -29.69
CA VAL A 126 -12.65 3.62 -30.65
C VAL A 126 -11.32 3.38 -31.34
N SER A 127 -10.73 2.21 -31.11
CA SER A 127 -9.54 1.77 -31.84
C SER A 127 -9.81 1.85 -33.36
N PRO A 128 -8.86 2.34 -34.18
CA PRO A 128 -8.95 2.24 -35.63
C PRO A 128 -9.11 0.76 -36.04
N PRO A 129 -9.75 0.46 -37.19
CA PRO A 129 -9.89 -0.91 -37.66
C PRO A 129 -8.50 -1.56 -37.78
N GLU A 130 -8.37 -2.68 -37.08
CA GLU A 130 -7.17 -3.52 -36.98
C GLU A 130 -6.68 -3.91 -38.37
N ALA A 131 -5.48 -3.46 -38.74
CA ALA A 131 -4.67 -4.19 -39.70
C ALA A 131 -3.94 -5.28 -38.91
N ASP A 132 -4.03 -6.53 -39.39
CA ASP A 132 -3.45 -7.76 -38.84
C ASP A 132 -1.97 -7.61 -38.43
N ALA A 133 -1.72 -7.07 -37.25
CA ALA A 133 -0.44 -7.11 -36.57
C ALA A 133 -0.69 -7.80 -35.24
N GLU A 134 -0.28 -9.07 -35.18
CA GLU A 134 -0.28 -9.95 -34.03
C GLU A 134 0.27 -9.21 -32.80
N ALA A 135 -0.65 -8.66 -32.00
CA ALA A 135 -0.30 -7.90 -30.80
C ALA A 135 0.20 -8.88 -29.72
N PRO A 136 1.31 -8.58 -29.04
CA PRO A 136 1.77 -9.40 -27.91
C PRO A 136 0.69 -9.38 -26.82
N PRO A 137 0.50 -10.50 -26.08
CA PRO A 137 -0.64 -10.67 -25.19
C PRO A 137 -0.62 -9.57 -24.13
N MET A 138 -1.60 -8.67 -24.23
CA MET A 138 -1.80 -7.60 -23.27
C MET A 138 -1.94 -8.20 -21.87
N GLN A 139 -1.14 -7.65 -20.97
CA GLN A 139 -1.18 -7.87 -19.54
C GLN A 139 -2.64 -7.77 -19.08
N ARG A 140 -3.20 -8.92 -18.68
CA ARG A 140 -4.46 -8.99 -17.94
C ARG A 140 -4.37 -7.96 -16.83
N LEU A 141 -5.33 -7.03 -16.82
CA LEU A 141 -5.63 -6.18 -15.69
C LEU A 141 -5.99 -7.11 -14.53
N VAL A 142 -4.99 -7.47 -13.72
CA VAL A 142 -5.21 -8.21 -12.47
C VAL A 142 -6.00 -7.24 -11.60
N GLU A 143 -7.26 -7.58 -11.32
CA GLU A 143 -8.03 -6.97 -10.25
C GLU A 143 -7.14 -7.04 -9.00
N ARG A 144 -6.58 -5.89 -8.59
CA ARG A 144 -5.80 -5.80 -7.37
C ARG A 144 -6.78 -5.96 -6.21
N GLU A 145 -6.96 -7.20 -5.77
CA GLU A 145 -7.55 -7.51 -4.49
C GLU A 145 -6.90 -6.62 -3.43
N SER A 146 -7.73 -6.09 -2.52
CA SER A 146 -7.20 -5.24 -1.45
C SER A 146 -6.21 -6.08 -0.62
N PRO A 147 -4.97 -5.61 -0.39
CA PRO A 147 -3.95 -6.43 0.27
C PRO A 147 -4.45 -6.85 1.65
N THR A 148 -4.39 -8.15 1.94
CA THR A 148 -4.75 -8.68 3.26
C THR A 148 -3.52 -8.71 4.15
N ALA A 149 -3.60 -8.11 5.34
CA ALA A 149 -2.51 -8.13 6.31
C ALA A 149 -2.05 -9.56 6.65
N TYR A 150 -0.79 -9.72 7.06
CA TYR A 150 -0.33 -10.98 7.61
C TYR A 150 -1.01 -11.24 8.95
N ALA A 151 -1.55 -12.44 9.13
CA ALA A 151 -2.18 -12.85 10.38
C ALA A 151 -1.13 -13.06 11.49
N THR A 152 0.05 -13.56 11.11
CA THR A 152 1.15 -13.88 12.02
C THR A 152 2.50 -13.41 11.45
N ARG A 153 3.52 -13.32 12.31
CA ARG A 153 4.89 -13.04 11.88
C ARG A 153 5.41 -14.18 10.99
N GLU A 154 5.09 -15.42 11.35
CA GLU A 154 5.46 -16.62 10.61
C GLU A 154 4.93 -16.59 9.17
N ASP A 155 3.71 -16.07 8.95
CA ASP A 155 3.17 -15.91 7.59
C ASP A 155 3.95 -14.86 6.78
N SER A 156 4.42 -13.79 7.43
CA SER A 156 5.27 -12.79 6.76
C SER A 156 6.64 -13.35 6.38
N VAL A 157 7.22 -14.18 7.25
CA VAL A 157 8.49 -14.89 6.99
C VAL A 157 8.31 -15.87 5.84
N ARG A 158 7.23 -16.66 5.84
CA ARG A 158 6.94 -17.62 4.75
C ARG A 158 6.79 -16.92 3.40
N ALA A 159 6.13 -15.76 3.36
CA ALA A 159 6.02 -14.99 2.13
C ALA A 159 7.37 -14.41 1.66
N ALA A 160 8.22 -13.99 2.59
CA ALA A 160 9.59 -13.57 2.25
C ALA A 160 10.40 -14.74 1.66
N GLU A 161 10.26 -15.95 2.21
CA GLU A 161 10.86 -17.18 1.67
C GLU A 161 10.31 -17.54 0.28
N GLU A 162 9.04 -17.26 0.01
CA GLU A 162 8.42 -17.42 -1.32
C GLU A 162 9.06 -16.49 -2.35
N VAL A 163 9.32 -15.22 -2.01
CA VAL A 163 10.07 -14.28 -2.86
C VAL A 163 11.48 -14.83 -3.15
N THR A 164 12.19 -15.31 -2.13
CA THR A 164 13.52 -15.92 -2.29
C THR A 164 13.49 -17.18 -3.16
N ARG A 165 12.46 -18.03 -3.02
CA ARG A 165 12.29 -19.23 -3.84
C ARG A 165 12.05 -18.88 -5.30
N SER A 166 11.20 -17.89 -5.58
CA SER A 166 10.96 -17.39 -6.93
C SER A 166 12.23 -16.82 -7.55
N PHE A 167 13.04 -16.09 -6.77
CA PHE A 167 14.33 -15.58 -7.24
C PHE A 167 15.32 -16.70 -7.55
N ALA A 168 15.44 -17.70 -6.68
CA ALA A 168 16.29 -18.86 -6.91
C ALA A 168 15.86 -19.64 -8.17
N ALA A 169 14.55 -19.80 -8.38
CA ALA A 169 14.00 -20.42 -9.58
C ALA A 169 14.36 -19.63 -10.85
N TRP A 170 14.22 -18.30 -10.83
CA TRP A 170 14.64 -17.45 -11.95
C TRP A 170 16.16 -17.50 -12.18
N MET A 171 16.98 -17.44 -11.12
CA MET A 171 18.44 -17.58 -11.22
C MET A 171 18.86 -18.90 -11.84
N GLY A 172 18.08 -19.98 -11.68
CA GLY A 172 18.31 -21.27 -12.33
C GLY A 172 18.02 -21.31 -13.83
N THR A 173 17.42 -20.26 -14.41
CA THR A 173 17.15 -20.17 -15.85
C THR A 173 18.36 -19.68 -16.65
N SER A 174 18.37 -19.91 -17.96
CA SER A 174 19.43 -19.42 -18.85
C SER A 174 19.57 -17.89 -18.79
N MET A 175 18.45 -17.16 -18.83
CA MET A 175 18.44 -15.70 -18.63
C MET A 175 19.00 -15.29 -17.27
N GLY A 176 18.61 -15.97 -16.20
CA GLY A 176 19.08 -15.66 -14.85
C GLY A 176 20.59 -15.82 -14.73
N GLN A 177 21.14 -16.91 -15.26
CA GLN A 177 22.59 -17.16 -15.29
C GLN A 177 23.34 -16.12 -16.13
N GLU A 178 22.84 -15.81 -17.33
CA GLU A 178 23.46 -14.81 -18.21
C GLU A 178 23.46 -13.42 -17.57
N LEU A 179 22.31 -12.99 -17.05
CA LEU A 179 22.17 -11.66 -16.47
C LEU A 179 22.90 -11.54 -15.13
N ASN A 180 23.10 -12.64 -14.38
CA ASN A 180 23.86 -12.58 -13.15
C ASN A 180 25.30 -12.05 -13.35
N THR A 181 25.91 -12.28 -14.52
CA THR A 181 27.24 -11.75 -14.86
C THR A 181 27.21 -10.43 -15.65
N SER A 182 26.02 -9.90 -15.93
CA SER A 182 25.86 -8.68 -16.74
C SER A 182 26.06 -7.41 -15.91
N ASP A 183 26.85 -6.48 -16.46
CA ASP A 183 27.07 -5.12 -15.93
C ASP A 183 26.01 -4.10 -16.40
N HIS A 184 24.98 -4.55 -17.12
CA HIS A 184 23.91 -3.68 -17.59
C HIS A 184 23.23 -2.96 -16.40
N LEU A 185 23.09 -1.64 -16.49
CA LEU A 185 22.61 -0.75 -15.42
C LEU A 185 21.34 -1.27 -14.71
N ARG A 186 20.35 -1.76 -15.47
CA ARG A 186 19.09 -2.27 -14.90
C ARG A 186 19.27 -3.57 -14.11
N VAL A 187 20.20 -4.42 -14.54
CA VAL A 187 20.51 -5.67 -13.86
C VAL A 187 21.27 -5.40 -12.57
N THR A 188 22.22 -4.47 -12.60
CA THR A 188 22.91 -3.97 -11.40
C THR A 188 21.91 -3.37 -10.41
N ALA A 189 21.02 -2.49 -10.86
CA ALA A 189 20.00 -1.89 -10.00
C ALA A 189 19.05 -2.93 -9.37
N PHE A 190 18.68 -3.99 -10.10
CA PHE A 190 17.90 -5.09 -9.55
C PHE A 190 18.68 -5.89 -8.50
N ARG A 191 19.95 -6.18 -8.78
CA ARG A 191 20.84 -6.87 -7.83
C ARG A 191 21.05 -6.06 -6.55
N ASP A 192 21.25 -4.75 -6.67
CA ASP A 192 21.43 -3.85 -5.53
C ASP A 192 20.16 -3.82 -4.67
N ALA A 193 18.98 -3.70 -5.29
CA ALA A 193 17.71 -3.79 -4.57
C ALA A 193 17.55 -5.13 -3.84
N TRP A 194 17.95 -6.24 -4.48
CA TRP A 194 17.94 -7.57 -3.86
C TRP A 194 18.87 -7.66 -2.63
N GLN A 195 20.09 -7.11 -2.72
CA GLN A 195 21.05 -7.11 -1.61
C GLN A 195 20.64 -6.21 -0.44
N GLN A 196 19.75 -5.24 -0.68
CA GLN A 196 19.19 -4.36 0.35
C GLN A 196 17.99 -4.97 1.08
N LEU A 197 17.54 -6.17 0.69
CA LEU A 197 16.46 -6.84 1.40
C LEU A 197 16.87 -7.11 2.87
N PRO A 198 16.02 -6.75 3.84
CA PRO A 198 16.31 -7.03 5.23
C PRO A 198 16.23 -8.54 5.49
N PRO A 199 16.92 -9.05 6.53
CA PRO A 199 16.72 -10.41 7.03
C PRO A 199 15.23 -10.72 7.22
N HIS A 200 14.81 -11.95 6.89
CA HIS A 200 13.39 -12.35 6.89
C HIS A 200 12.68 -12.14 8.23
N ASP A 201 13.43 -12.05 9.33
CA ASP A 201 12.92 -11.86 10.68
C ASP A 201 12.74 -10.38 11.10
N SER A 202 13.07 -9.42 10.24
CA SER A 202 13.08 -7.98 10.59
C SER A 202 11.71 -7.36 10.89
N GLY A 203 10.62 -8.10 10.68
CA GLY A 203 9.26 -7.69 11.02
C GLY A 203 8.65 -6.65 10.06
N PRO A 204 7.34 -6.35 10.22
CA PRO A 204 6.63 -5.41 9.35
C PRO A 204 7.05 -3.96 9.59
N GLY A 205 7.13 -3.17 8.51
CA GLY A 205 7.51 -1.75 8.54
C GLY A 205 8.78 -1.46 7.71
N PRO A 206 9.98 -1.76 8.21
CA PRO A 206 11.23 -1.46 7.50
C PRO A 206 11.40 -2.25 6.20
N ALA A 207 10.67 -3.36 6.04
CA ALA A 207 10.75 -4.23 4.86
C ALA A 207 9.87 -3.79 3.68
N VAL A 208 8.89 -2.90 3.87
CA VAL A 208 7.95 -2.52 2.78
C VAL A 208 8.68 -1.89 1.59
N GLY A 209 9.56 -0.93 1.86
CA GLY A 209 10.34 -0.23 0.83
C GLY A 209 11.23 -1.19 0.04
N PRO A 210 12.13 -1.95 0.69
CA PRO A 210 13.04 -2.87 0.01
C PRO A 210 12.35 -3.90 -0.89
N TYR A 211 11.25 -4.52 -0.45
CA TYR A 211 10.50 -5.46 -1.31
C TYR A 211 9.79 -4.75 -2.48
N GLY A 212 9.30 -3.53 -2.27
CA GLY A 212 8.74 -2.69 -3.33
C GLY A 212 9.80 -2.34 -4.39
N ASP A 213 11.02 -2.00 -3.98
CA ASP A 213 12.13 -1.71 -4.89
C ASP A 213 12.52 -2.93 -5.71
N VAL A 214 12.58 -4.12 -5.11
CA VAL A 214 12.80 -5.38 -5.83
C VAL A 214 11.73 -5.61 -6.89
N ALA A 215 10.45 -5.40 -6.54
CA ALA A 215 9.34 -5.56 -7.48
C ALA A 215 9.42 -4.57 -8.66
N GLU A 216 9.72 -3.30 -8.39
CA GLU A 216 9.88 -2.27 -9.42
C GLU A 216 11.02 -2.62 -10.38
N ARG A 217 12.20 -2.93 -9.82
CA ARG A 217 13.40 -3.24 -10.62
C ARG A 217 13.24 -4.53 -11.43
N ALA A 218 12.60 -5.56 -10.86
CA ALA A 218 12.29 -6.78 -11.57
C ALA A 218 11.33 -6.52 -12.76
N ASN A 219 10.25 -5.76 -12.56
CA ASN A 219 9.32 -5.40 -13.64
C ASN A 219 10.00 -4.57 -14.75
N ALA A 220 10.88 -3.65 -14.37
CA ALA A 220 11.66 -2.86 -15.33
C ALA A 220 12.61 -3.75 -16.17
N LEU A 221 13.16 -4.80 -15.55
CA LEU A 221 13.99 -5.79 -16.22
C LEU A 221 13.17 -6.71 -17.14
N VAL A 222 11.99 -7.18 -16.72
CA VAL A 222 11.05 -7.92 -17.58
C VAL A 222 10.70 -7.10 -18.82
N THR A 223 10.31 -5.84 -18.63
CA THR A 223 9.93 -4.95 -19.74
C THR A 223 11.08 -4.79 -20.75
N ALA A 224 12.31 -4.64 -20.26
CA ALA A 224 13.49 -4.57 -21.12
C ALA A 224 13.76 -5.88 -21.87
N ALA A 225 13.62 -7.00 -21.17
CA ALA A 225 13.89 -8.33 -21.70
C ALA A 225 12.83 -8.77 -22.73
N VAL A 226 11.57 -8.36 -22.56
CA VAL A 226 10.51 -8.52 -23.56
C VAL A 226 10.84 -7.69 -24.80
N ALA A 227 11.22 -6.42 -24.63
CA ALA A 227 11.54 -5.52 -25.74
C ALA A 227 12.77 -5.98 -26.56
N SER A 228 13.70 -6.73 -25.95
CA SER A 228 14.85 -7.28 -26.65
C SER A 228 14.53 -8.54 -27.48
N ALA A 229 13.37 -9.17 -27.24
CA ALA A 229 12.94 -10.42 -27.87
C ALA A 229 13.99 -11.56 -27.87
N ARG A 230 14.95 -11.51 -26.94
CA ARG A 230 16.11 -12.43 -26.91
C ARG A 230 15.93 -13.61 -25.98
N PHE A 231 15.09 -13.47 -24.95
CA PHE A 231 14.96 -14.45 -23.88
C PHE A 231 13.72 -15.33 -24.06
N ALA A 232 13.81 -16.56 -23.55
CA ALA A 232 12.71 -17.50 -23.66
C ALA A 232 11.49 -17.04 -22.82
N PRO A 233 10.25 -17.32 -23.27
CA PRO A 233 9.05 -16.99 -22.48
C PRO A 233 9.00 -17.64 -21.08
N GLY A 234 9.69 -18.77 -20.89
CA GLY A 234 9.84 -19.40 -19.57
C GLY A 234 10.65 -18.54 -18.60
N ASP A 235 11.75 -17.98 -19.08
CA ASP A 235 12.66 -17.14 -18.29
C ASP A 235 11.98 -15.83 -17.88
N LEU A 236 11.27 -15.21 -18.82
CA LEU A 236 10.49 -13.99 -18.58
C LEU A 236 9.38 -14.21 -17.55
N ARG A 237 8.69 -15.37 -17.60
CA ARG A 237 7.68 -15.75 -16.61
C ARG A 237 8.29 -15.96 -15.22
N ALA A 238 9.46 -16.58 -15.14
CA ALA A 238 10.15 -16.76 -13.86
C ALA A 238 10.55 -15.41 -13.24
N LEU A 239 11.08 -14.47 -14.03
CA LEU A 239 11.39 -13.12 -13.54
C LEU A 239 10.13 -12.34 -13.14
N GLN A 240 9.05 -12.48 -13.92
CA GLN A 240 7.76 -11.85 -13.61
C GLN A 240 7.18 -12.37 -12.29
N ALA A 241 7.37 -13.67 -11.98
CA ALA A 241 6.97 -14.24 -10.71
C ALA A 241 7.72 -13.60 -9.53
N VAL A 242 9.03 -13.36 -9.65
CA VAL A 242 9.79 -12.60 -8.63
C VAL A 242 9.17 -11.23 -8.39
N ALA A 243 8.86 -10.50 -9.47
CA ALA A 243 8.28 -9.17 -9.38
C ALA A 243 6.91 -9.17 -8.71
N GLN A 244 6.06 -10.16 -9.04
CA GLN A 244 4.72 -10.31 -8.48
C GLN A 244 4.74 -10.68 -7.00
N GLU A 245 5.56 -11.67 -6.61
CA GLU A 245 5.66 -12.07 -5.21
C GLU A 245 6.23 -10.95 -4.34
N ALA A 246 7.22 -10.20 -4.85
CA ALA A 246 7.78 -9.05 -4.14
C ALA A 246 6.75 -7.91 -3.99
N ASP A 247 5.97 -7.58 -5.04
CA ASP A 247 4.90 -6.56 -4.98
C ASP A 247 3.81 -6.98 -3.98
N HIS A 248 3.39 -8.25 -4.04
CA HIS A 248 2.37 -8.79 -3.14
C HIS A 248 2.86 -8.77 -1.69
N HIS A 249 4.09 -9.21 -1.43
CA HIS A 249 4.66 -9.18 -0.09
C HIS A 249 4.78 -7.75 0.45
N ALA A 250 5.31 -6.81 -0.35
CA ALA A 250 5.40 -5.39 0.01
C ALA A 250 4.01 -4.79 0.32
N ALA A 251 3.02 -5.08 -0.51
CA ALA A 251 1.65 -4.61 -0.31
C ALA A 251 1.05 -5.15 0.98
N ARG A 252 1.22 -6.44 1.30
CA ARG A 252 0.74 -7.03 2.56
C ARG A 252 1.49 -6.49 3.78
N LEU A 253 2.80 -6.27 3.68
CA LEU A 253 3.58 -5.63 4.74
C LEU A 253 3.08 -4.20 5.01
N SER A 254 2.70 -3.45 3.98
CA SER A 254 2.22 -2.06 4.13
C SER A 254 0.94 -1.91 4.97
N VAL A 255 0.13 -2.97 5.02
CA VAL A 255 -1.11 -3.04 5.81
C VAL A 255 -0.98 -3.88 7.08
N THR A 256 0.19 -4.49 7.32
CA THR A 256 0.47 -5.28 8.53
C THR A 256 1.05 -4.36 9.59
N LEU A 257 0.30 -4.12 10.67
CA LEU A 257 0.76 -3.30 11.80
C LEU A 257 1.96 -3.93 12.53
N PRO A 258 2.87 -3.11 13.09
CA PRO A 258 3.95 -3.61 13.95
C PRO A 258 3.43 -4.42 15.14
N PRO A 259 4.13 -5.50 15.54
CA PRO A 259 3.79 -6.24 16.75
C PRO A 259 3.78 -5.28 17.95
N GLY A 260 2.61 -5.11 18.57
CA GLY A 260 2.38 -4.18 19.69
C GLY A 260 1.25 -3.15 19.48
N THR A 261 0.73 -3.01 18.26
CA THR A 261 -0.42 -2.11 17.95
C THR A 261 -1.72 -2.83 17.58
N GLN A 262 -1.77 -4.16 17.69
CA GLN A 262 -3.06 -4.86 17.57
C GLN A 262 -3.93 -4.50 18.79
N PRO A 263 -5.13 -3.91 18.60
CA PRO A 263 -6.12 -3.88 19.68
C PRO A 263 -6.42 -5.32 20.10
N PRO A 264 -6.69 -5.58 21.39
CA PRO A 264 -6.96 -6.94 21.86
C PRO A 264 -8.09 -7.52 21.02
N THR A 265 -7.74 -8.50 20.18
CA THR A 265 -8.74 -9.32 19.52
C THR A 265 -9.54 -9.94 20.64
N THR A 266 -10.85 -9.73 20.58
CA THR A 266 -11.81 -10.38 21.48
C THR A 266 -11.74 -11.87 21.18
N GLN A 267 -10.75 -12.55 21.77
CA GLN A 267 -10.81 -13.98 22.00
C GLN A 267 -12.05 -14.16 22.86
N LYS A 268 -13.14 -14.54 22.21
CA LYS A 268 -14.33 -15.06 22.86
C LYS A 268 -13.84 -16.16 23.79
N ALA A 269 -13.72 -15.82 25.07
CA ALA A 269 -13.26 -16.73 26.10
C ALA A 269 -14.15 -17.97 26.01
N ALA A 270 -13.56 -19.07 25.56
CA ALA A 270 -14.15 -20.37 25.77
C ALA A 270 -14.25 -20.52 27.29
N LEU A 271 -15.49 -20.55 27.80
CA LEU A 271 -15.78 -20.85 29.19
C LEU A 271 -14.98 -22.09 29.61
N PRO A 272 -14.25 -22.06 30.73
CA PRO A 272 -13.62 -23.26 31.25
C PRO A 272 -14.72 -24.27 31.60
N ALA A 273 -14.62 -25.46 31.01
CA ALA A 273 -15.48 -26.58 31.34
C ALA A 273 -15.40 -26.89 32.85
N PRO A 274 -16.52 -27.22 33.52
CA PRO A 274 -16.51 -27.54 34.94
C PRO A 274 -15.69 -28.83 35.16
N ARG A 275 -14.67 -28.72 36.01
CA ARG A 275 -13.87 -29.85 36.51
C ARG A 275 -14.79 -30.87 37.18
N ALA A 276 -14.86 -32.07 36.61
CA ALA A 276 -15.42 -33.24 37.26
C ALA A 276 -14.62 -33.55 38.54
N ALA A 277 -15.31 -33.64 39.67
CA ALA A 277 -14.75 -34.01 40.96
C ALA A 277 -14.28 -35.48 40.93
N THR A 278 -13.03 -35.71 41.32
CA THR A 278 -12.51 -37.05 41.63
C THR A 278 -13.10 -37.56 42.95
N PRO A 279 -13.56 -38.82 43.03
CA PRO A 279 -14.08 -39.38 44.28
C PRO A 279 -12.94 -39.77 45.23
N THR A 280 -13.07 -39.37 46.49
CA THR A 280 -12.19 -39.73 47.61
C THR A 280 -12.53 -41.15 48.12
N PRO A 281 -11.55 -42.05 48.31
CA PRO A 281 -11.79 -43.36 48.93
C PRO A 281 -11.88 -43.26 50.47
N PRO A 282 -12.69 -44.11 51.14
CA PRO A 282 -12.91 -44.03 52.58
C PRO A 282 -11.73 -44.57 53.40
N ALA A 283 -11.44 -43.84 54.49
CA ALA A 283 -10.39 -44.16 55.46
C ALA A 283 -10.70 -45.46 56.23
N GLY A 284 -9.67 -46.30 56.32
CA GLY A 284 -9.67 -47.55 57.07
C GLY A 284 -9.71 -47.32 58.58
N ARG A 285 -10.41 -48.24 59.25
CA ARG A 285 -10.54 -48.40 60.71
C ARG A 285 -9.16 -48.67 61.33
N THR A 286 -8.81 -47.93 62.38
CA THR A 286 -7.78 -48.38 63.33
C THR A 286 -8.46 -48.95 64.57
N SER A 287 -8.20 -50.24 64.77
CA SER A 287 -8.37 -50.96 66.02
C SER A 287 -7.25 -50.54 66.97
N GLY A 288 -7.56 -50.32 68.25
CA GLY A 288 -6.56 -50.01 69.28
C GLY A 288 -7.08 -50.50 70.63
N ALA A 289 -6.58 -51.66 71.06
CA ALA A 289 -6.74 -52.22 72.38
C ALA A 289 -5.35 -52.44 73.00
N SER A 290 -5.31 -52.38 74.34
CA SER A 290 -4.20 -52.72 75.27
C SER A 290 -3.20 -51.58 75.53
N VAL A 291 -2.75 -51.30 76.76
CA VAL A 291 -2.64 -52.04 78.03
C VAL A 291 -2.91 -51.08 79.20
#